data_AF-A0A2V9M370-F1
#
_entry.id   AF-A0A2V9M370-F1
#
_cell.length_a   1.000
_cell.length_b   1.000
_cell.length_c   1.000
_cell.angle_alpha   90.00
_cell.angle_beta   90.00
_cell.angle_gamma   90.00
#
_symmetry.space_group_name_H-M   'P 1'
#
loop_
_entity.id
_entity.type
_entity.pdbx_description
1 polymer ?
#
loop_
_entity_poly.entity_id
_entity_poly.type
_entity_poly.pdbx_seq_one_letter_code
_entity_poly.pdbx_strand_id
1 'polypeptide(L)'
;MPAQLIPPAPPGGLPQEAPRIQALISNIDQGLRYPYSMNMNLSVGREFGNGLFIQAAYVGRLARSSLLNRDLALHTDLKDPASGVTYIQAARQMLALWRSGVPVAEVGPIAYWENLWPGAAGDGLTATQAIYSKFFAYNKDTSAVTYDIDINCSPSCSRFGPFAMFNEQVATYNAYTTDGRGNYHAMQWTVRKRLGNDLRFDFNYTWSKSIDLNSNTARTYGVLPHSWDPNEIRGLSDYDVTHAANAFAIWELPVGKGKRFLGSAPGVVQAILGGWQLSGSWFQSSGLLGAASNGAVWPTSWGPAPYATQISRPVQRTTKNAPAVIGESGPNIFPDPVEGRKSFEFTLVGSSGSRNSLRGD
;
A
#
# COMPACT_ATOMS: atom_id res chain seq x y z
N MET A 1 23.64 -28.98 7.03
CA MET A 1 24.06 -29.48 5.71
C MET A 1 25.45 -30.08 5.85
N PRO A 2 25.76 -31.21 5.20
CA PRO A 2 27.12 -31.72 5.08
C PRO A 2 28.05 -30.62 4.54
N ALA A 3 29.23 -30.44 5.14
CA ALA A 3 30.20 -29.43 4.72
C ALA A 3 30.65 -29.59 3.25
N GLN A 4 30.51 -30.80 2.70
CA GLN A 4 30.80 -31.15 1.30
C GLN A 4 29.82 -30.53 0.29
N LEU A 5 28.66 -30.05 0.74
CA LEU A 5 27.66 -29.37 -0.10
C LEU A 5 27.77 -27.84 -0.02
N ILE A 6 28.69 -27.30 0.79
CA ILE A 6 28.92 -25.86 0.88
C ILE A 6 30.13 -25.55 -0.02
N PRO A 7 29.95 -24.82 -1.12
CA PRO A 7 31.07 -24.44 -1.97
C PRO A 7 32.13 -23.68 -1.15
N PRO A 8 33.44 -23.89 -1.43
CA PRO A 8 34.51 -23.21 -0.72
C PRO A 8 34.35 -21.68 -0.83
N ALA A 9 34.71 -20.97 0.25
CA ALA A 9 34.67 -19.52 0.23
C ALA A 9 35.53 -18.97 -0.93
N PRO A 10 35.04 -17.97 -1.69
CA PRO A 10 35.82 -17.37 -2.76
C PRO A 10 37.18 -16.86 -2.25
N PRO A 11 38.24 -16.88 -3.08
CA PRO A 11 39.52 -16.27 -2.72
C PRO A 11 39.30 -14.80 -2.33
N GLY A 12 39.83 -14.39 -1.18
CA GLY A 12 39.74 -13.00 -0.75
C GLY A 12 40.53 -12.07 -1.69
N GLY A 13 39.95 -10.91 -2.03
CA GLY A 13 40.57 -9.88 -2.86
C GLY A 13 39.52 -9.00 -3.53
N LEU A 14 39.81 -7.72 -3.74
CA LEU A 14 38.95 -6.80 -4.50
C LEU A 14 39.61 -6.46 -5.86
N PRO A 15 38.82 -6.36 -6.94
CA PRO A 15 37.38 -6.62 -7.01
C PRO A 15 37.06 -8.13 -7.05
N GLN A 16 36.07 -8.55 -6.26
CA GLN A 16 35.55 -9.91 -6.30
C GLN A 16 34.33 -9.95 -7.24
N GLU A 17 34.35 -10.80 -8.25
CA GLU A 17 33.16 -11.08 -9.07
C GLU A 17 32.23 -12.03 -8.31
N ALA A 18 30.95 -11.66 -8.19
CA ALA A 18 29.96 -12.53 -7.56
C ALA A 18 29.66 -13.75 -8.45
N PRO A 19 29.38 -14.93 -7.87
CA PRO A 19 29.03 -16.11 -8.66
C PRO A 19 27.69 -15.90 -9.41
N ARG A 20 27.60 -16.45 -10.63
CA ARG A 20 26.40 -16.41 -11.49
C ARG A 20 25.38 -17.47 -11.08
N ILE A 21 24.82 -17.30 -9.89
CA ILE A 21 23.92 -18.27 -9.25
C ILE A 21 22.52 -17.71 -8.97
N GLN A 22 22.20 -16.53 -9.53
CA GLN A 22 20.94 -15.83 -9.27
C GLN A 22 20.61 -15.71 -7.78
N ALA A 23 21.59 -15.29 -6.99
CA ALA A 23 21.47 -15.19 -5.54
C ALA A 23 20.38 -14.18 -5.13
N LEU A 24 19.72 -14.44 -4.00
CA LEU A 24 18.85 -13.51 -3.30
C LEU A 24 19.70 -12.77 -2.27
N ILE A 25 19.96 -11.48 -2.50
CA ILE A 25 20.84 -10.71 -1.60
C ILE A 25 20.16 -9.46 -1.06
N SER A 26 20.55 -9.07 0.15
CA SER A 26 20.08 -7.86 0.83
C SER A 26 21.26 -6.99 1.20
N ASN A 27 21.16 -5.70 0.94
CA ASN A 27 22.23 -4.74 1.14
C ASN A 27 21.69 -3.37 1.55
N ILE A 28 22.61 -2.43 1.72
CA ILE A 28 22.32 -1.03 1.98
C ILE A 28 22.94 -0.24 0.82
N ASP A 29 22.18 0.70 0.27
CA ASP A 29 22.66 1.61 -0.77
C ASP A 29 23.82 2.47 -0.23
N GLN A 30 24.90 2.63 -1.00
CA GLN A 30 26.05 3.44 -0.56
C GLN A 30 25.72 4.94 -0.47
N GLY A 31 24.66 5.39 -1.15
CA GLY A 31 24.17 6.77 -1.20
C GLY A 31 23.14 7.12 -0.12
N LEU A 32 23.09 6.39 1.01
CA LEU A 32 22.19 6.73 2.11
C LEU A 32 22.39 8.17 2.60
N ARG A 33 21.27 8.88 2.78
CA ARG A 33 21.20 10.18 3.41
C ARG A 33 20.52 10.06 4.77
N TYR A 34 20.92 10.88 5.73
CA TYR A 34 20.24 10.92 7.03
C TYR A 34 18.76 11.30 6.84
N PRO A 35 17.82 10.47 7.35
CA PRO A 35 16.41 10.83 7.37
C PRO A 35 16.18 12.08 8.22
N TYR A 36 15.30 12.96 7.79
CA TYR A 36 14.90 14.12 8.58
C TYR A 36 13.40 14.40 8.46
N SER A 37 12.85 15.10 9.45
CA SER A 37 11.47 15.54 9.43
C SER A 37 11.37 17.04 9.71
N MET A 38 10.62 17.75 8.87
CA MET A 38 10.24 19.13 9.12
C MET A 38 8.88 19.14 9.82
N ASN A 39 8.84 19.71 11.02
CA ASN A 39 7.62 19.82 11.82
C ASN A 39 7.12 21.26 11.80
N MET A 40 5.83 21.44 11.58
CA MET A 40 5.13 22.72 11.56
C MET A 40 3.99 22.65 12.55
N ASN A 41 3.84 23.65 13.41
CA ASN A 41 2.70 23.77 14.29
C ASN A 41 2.24 25.22 14.40
N LEU A 42 0.93 25.40 14.54
CA LEU A 42 0.32 26.68 14.85
C LEU A 42 -0.90 26.38 15.69
N SER A 43 -1.05 27.04 16.84
CA SER A 43 -2.26 26.90 17.64
C SER A 43 -2.78 28.26 18.11
N VAL A 44 -4.10 28.40 18.08
CA VAL A 44 -4.81 29.57 18.56
C VAL A 44 -5.87 29.08 19.53
N GLY A 45 -5.79 29.55 20.77
CA GLY A 45 -6.74 29.24 21.83
C GLY A 45 -7.38 30.49 22.37
N ARG A 46 -8.65 30.39 22.76
CA ARG A 46 -9.37 31.46 23.45
C ARG A 46 -10.21 30.91 24.58
N GLU A 47 -10.10 31.56 25.73
CA GLU A 47 -11.04 31.41 26.82
C GLU A 47 -12.22 32.38 26.63
N PHE A 48 -13.41 31.86 26.82
CA PHE A 48 -14.68 32.55 26.75
C PHE A 48 -15.33 32.52 28.14
N GLY A 49 -16.33 33.37 28.34
CA GLY A 49 -17.11 33.39 29.57
C GLY A 49 -17.71 32.02 29.92
N ASN A 50 -17.98 31.83 31.22
CA ASN A 50 -18.57 30.60 31.76
C ASN A 50 -17.69 29.35 31.57
N GLY A 51 -16.36 29.49 31.67
CA GLY A 51 -15.41 28.37 31.67
C GLY A 51 -15.36 27.58 30.36
N LEU A 52 -15.68 28.21 29.22
CA LEU A 52 -15.54 27.62 27.89
C LEU A 52 -14.16 27.99 27.32
N PHE A 53 -13.39 27.00 26.91
CA PHE A 53 -12.14 27.16 26.20
C PHE A 53 -12.22 26.44 24.86
N ILE A 54 -11.80 27.10 23.79
CA ILE A 54 -11.71 26.51 22.46
C ILE A 54 -10.30 26.76 21.93
N GLN A 55 -9.69 25.70 21.39
CA GLN A 55 -8.41 25.76 20.69
C GLN A 55 -8.53 25.10 19.34
N ALA A 56 -7.91 25.74 18.35
CA ALA A 56 -7.69 25.24 17.02
C ALA A 56 -6.17 25.12 16.81
N ALA A 57 -5.68 23.98 16.34
CA ALA A 57 -4.27 23.76 16.10
C ALA A 57 -4.04 23.06 14.76
N TYR A 58 -3.11 23.59 13.97
CA TYR A 58 -2.58 22.93 12.80
C TYR A 58 -1.28 22.21 13.16
N VAL A 59 -1.13 20.97 12.71
CA VAL A 59 0.09 20.17 12.82
C VAL A 59 0.47 19.62 11.44
N GLY A 60 1.68 19.90 11.00
CA GLY A 60 2.25 19.37 9.77
C GLY A 60 3.56 18.65 10.03
N ARG A 61 3.77 17.50 9.39
CA ARG A 61 5.03 16.76 9.42
C ARG A 61 5.41 16.29 8.03
N LEU A 62 6.58 16.70 7.57
CA LEU A 62 7.13 16.32 6.27
C LEU A 62 8.36 15.45 6.51
N ALA A 63 8.25 14.16 6.23
CA ALA A 63 9.36 13.21 6.29
C ALA A 63 10.10 13.19 4.94
N ARG A 64 11.42 13.29 4.98
CA ARG A 64 12.31 13.27 3.82
C ARG A 64 13.48 12.32 4.07
N SER A 65 13.94 11.72 3.00
CA SER A 65 15.02 10.73 3.03
C SER A 65 14.77 9.57 3.99
N SER A 66 13.49 9.18 4.17
CA SER A 66 13.15 8.01 4.98
C SER A 66 13.63 6.74 4.29
N LEU A 67 13.93 5.71 5.10
CA LEU A 67 14.37 4.42 4.58
C LEU A 67 13.24 3.74 3.81
N LEU A 68 13.56 3.23 2.62
CA LEU A 68 12.72 2.36 1.82
C LEU A 68 13.53 1.15 1.38
N ASN A 69 12.87 0.00 1.23
CA ASN A 69 13.49 -1.17 0.64
C ASN A 69 13.06 -1.30 -0.83
N ARG A 70 14.02 -1.53 -1.73
CA ARG A 70 13.81 -1.63 -3.19
C ARG A 70 14.58 -2.83 -3.72
N ASP A 71 14.02 -3.52 -4.70
CA ASP A 71 14.75 -4.55 -5.46
C ASP A 71 15.53 -3.89 -6.60
N LEU A 72 16.84 -3.75 -6.44
CA LEU A 72 17.73 -3.17 -7.45
C LEU A 72 18.06 -4.13 -8.60
N ALA A 73 17.68 -5.40 -8.49
CA ALA A 73 17.81 -6.40 -9.56
C ALA A 73 16.51 -6.58 -10.36
N LEU A 74 15.54 -5.67 -10.18
CA LEU A 74 14.36 -5.59 -11.02
C LEU A 74 14.75 -5.64 -12.50
N HIS A 75 14.08 -6.48 -13.29
CA HIS A 75 14.39 -6.60 -14.71
C HIS A 75 14.33 -5.22 -15.40
N THR A 76 15.16 -5.05 -16.42
CA THR A 76 15.21 -3.80 -17.16
C THR A 76 14.00 -3.65 -18.09
N ASP A 77 13.66 -2.40 -18.44
CA ASP A 77 12.69 -2.09 -19.50
C ASP A 77 13.42 -2.03 -20.84
N LEU A 78 13.89 -3.20 -21.32
CA LEU A 78 14.69 -3.31 -22.53
C LEU A 78 13.96 -2.66 -23.72
N LYS A 79 14.66 -1.80 -24.45
CA LYS A 79 14.13 -1.09 -25.62
C LYS A 79 14.60 -1.77 -26.89
N ASP A 80 13.68 -2.12 -27.78
CA ASP A 80 14.01 -2.57 -29.13
C ASP A 80 14.57 -1.39 -29.94
N PRO A 81 15.83 -1.43 -30.38
CA PRO A 81 16.42 -0.35 -31.16
C PRO A 81 15.77 -0.16 -32.54
N ALA A 82 15.13 -1.20 -33.10
CA ALA A 82 14.53 -1.12 -34.42
C ALA A 82 13.15 -0.44 -34.41
N SER A 83 12.26 -0.85 -33.51
CA SER A 83 10.91 -0.26 -33.39
C SER A 83 10.82 0.92 -32.43
N GLY A 84 11.79 1.07 -31.52
CA GLY A 84 11.76 2.05 -30.44
C GLY A 84 10.79 1.70 -29.29
N VAL A 85 10.13 0.55 -29.34
CA VAL A 85 9.18 0.06 -28.32
C VAL A 85 9.95 -0.57 -27.15
N THR A 86 9.51 -0.33 -25.92
CA THR A 86 10.08 -0.97 -24.72
C THR A 86 9.34 -2.25 -24.33
N TYR A 87 9.98 -3.10 -23.53
CA TYR A 87 9.37 -4.30 -22.96
C TYR A 87 8.02 -4.00 -22.29
N ILE A 88 7.97 -3.01 -21.39
CA ILE A 88 6.76 -2.65 -20.64
C ILE A 88 5.65 -2.24 -21.63
N GLN A 89 5.98 -1.49 -22.67
CA GLN A 89 5.02 -1.11 -23.70
C GLN A 89 4.49 -2.33 -24.48
N ALA A 90 5.36 -3.25 -24.88
CA ALA A 90 4.99 -4.47 -25.60
C ALA A 90 4.18 -5.45 -24.72
N ALA A 91 4.58 -5.63 -23.47
CA ALA A 91 3.90 -6.48 -22.50
C ALA A 91 2.52 -5.92 -22.09
N ARG A 92 2.36 -4.58 -22.04
CA ARG A 92 1.04 -3.95 -21.86
C ARG A 92 0.10 -4.21 -23.04
N GLN A 93 0.61 -4.24 -24.28
CA GLN A 93 -0.20 -4.64 -25.44
C GLN A 93 -0.68 -6.09 -25.30
N MET A 94 0.21 -7.01 -24.89
CA MET A 94 -0.17 -8.41 -24.61
C MET A 94 -1.23 -8.52 -23.51
N LEU A 95 -1.06 -7.79 -22.41
CA LEU A 95 -2.04 -7.79 -21.32
C LEU A 95 -3.40 -7.25 -21.79
N ALA A 96 -3.43 -6.24 -22.65
CA ALA A 96 -4.67 -5.72 -23.23
C ALA A 96 -5.37 -6.77 -24.11
N LEU A 97 -4.63 -7.44 -25.00
CA LEU A 97 -5.16 -8.54 -25.82
C LEU A 97 -5.74 -9.68 -24.96
N TRP A 98 -5.02 -10.05 -23.89
CA TRP A 98 -5.46 -11.07 -22.94
C TRP A 98 -6.75 -10.67 -22.23
N ARG A 99 -6.87 -9.40 -21.80
CA ARG A 99 -8.09 -8.87 -21.16
C ARG A 99 -9.29 -8.88 -22.10
N SER A 100 -9.07 -8.63 -23.39
CA SER A 100 -10.12 -8.75 -24.41
C SER A 100 -10.44 -10.18 -24.84
N GLY A 101 -9.72 -11.19 -24.32
CA GLY A 101 -9.95 -12.59 -24.63
C GLY A 101 -9.55 -12.98 -26.06
N VAL A 102 -8.60 -12.26 -26.67
CA VAL A 102 -8.15 -12.53 -28.04
C VAL A 102 -7.45 -13.89 -28.09
N PRO A 103 -7.89 -14.84 -28.93
CA PRO A 103 -7.23 -16.14 -29.10
C PRO A 103 -5.80 -15.98 -29.64
N VAL A 104 -4.89 -16.88 -29.24
CA VAL A 104 -3.47 -16.81 -29.66
C VAL A 104 -3.32 -16.73 -31.18
N ALA A 105 -4.09 -17.51 -31.94
CA ALA A 105 -4.03 -17.53 -33.40
C ALA A 105 -4.45 -16.20 -34.07
N GLU A 106 -5.21 -15.34 -33.38
CA GLU A 106 -5.71 -14.07 -33.90
C GLU A 106 -4.82 -12.88 -33.53
N VAL A 107 -3.81 -13.08 -32.68
CA VAL A 107 -2.88 -12.03 -32.31
C VAL A 107 -1.98 -11.67 -33.49
N GLY A 108 -2.08 -10.43 -33.94
CA GLY A 108 -1.19 -9.85 -34.95
C GLY A 108 0.22 -9.59 -34.40
N PRO A 109 1.25 -9.52 -35.26
CA PRO A 109 2.64 -9.36 -34.84
C PRO A 109 2.87 -8.02 -34.15
N ILE A 110 3.60 -8.06 -33.04
CA ILE A 110 4.09 -6.89 -32.30
C ILE A 110 5.60 -6.82 -32.53
N ALA A 111 6.06 -5.73 -33.15
CA ALA A 111 7.43 -5.57 -33.62
C ALA A 111 8.50 -5.90 -32.55
N TYR A 112 8.28 -5.53 -31.29
CA TYR A 112 9.19 -5.82 -30.19
C TYR A 112 9.53 -7.32 -30.08
N TRP A 113 8.52 -8.19 -30.12
CA TRP A 113 8.70 -9.63 -29.97
C TRP A 113 9.29 -10.27 -31.22
N GLU A 114 8.85 -9.82 -32.41
CA GLU A 114 9.41 -10.28 -33.69
C GLU A 114 10.90 -9.92 -33.83
N ASN A 115 11.29 -8.71 -33.39
CA ASN A 115 12.64 -8.21 -33.55
C ASN A 115 13.61 -8.78 -32.51
N LEU A 116 13.17 -8.93 -31.26
CA LEU A 116 14.04 -9.32 -30.15
C LEU A 116 14.00 -10.81 -29.81
N TRP A 117 12.92 -11.52 -30.11
CA TRP A 117 12.80 -12.98 -29.94
C TRP A 117 12.39 -13.69 -31.24
N PRO A 118 13.09 -13.46 -32.38
CA PRO A 118 12.71 -14.06 -33.65
C PRO A 118 12.70 -15.61 -33.61
N GLY A 119 13.57 -16.21 -32.79
CA GLY A 119 13.63 -17.66 -32.60
C GLY A 119 12.44 -18.25 -31.84
N ALA A 120 11.53 -17.41 -31.30
CA ALA A 120 10.32 -17.89 -30.65
C ALA A 120 9.24 -18.31 -31.66
N ALA A 121 9.36 -17.89 -32.92
CA ALA A 121 8.51 -18.39 -33.98
C ALA A 121 8.77 -19.89 -34.21
N GLY A 122 7.70 -20.67 -34.25
CA GLY A 122 7.75 -22.13 -34.31
C GLY A 122 6.35 -22.72 -34.20
N ASP A 123 6.17 -23.99 -34.59
CA ASP A 123 4.89 -24.71 -34.49
C ASP A 123 3.69 -23.99 -35.15
N GLY A 124 3.95 -23.23 -36.22
CA GLY A 124 2.94 -22.44 -36.93
C GLY A 124 2.58 -21.09 -36.28
N LEU A 125 3.28 -20.69 -35.22
CA LEU A 125 3.10 -19.42 -34.52
C LEU A 125 4.19 -18.41 -34.90
N THR A 126 3.82 -17.13 -34.97
CA THR A 126 4.77 -16.01 -34.95
C THR A 126 5.44 -15.88 -33.57
N ALA A 127 6.53 -15.12 -33.47
CA ALA A 127 7.21 -14.92 -32.17
C ALA A 127 6.26 -14.26 -31.15
N THR A 128 5.49 -13.26 -31.60
CA THR A 128 4.45 -12.60 -30.81
C THR A 128 3.44 -13.61 -30.27
N GLN A 129 2.91 -14.48 -31.13
CA GLN A 129 1.91 -15.48 -30.72
C GLN A 129 2.50 -16.52 -29.75
N ALA A 130 3.73 -16.98 -30.00
CA ALA A 130 4.41 -17.93 -29.12
C ALA A 130 4.63 -17.33 -27.72
N ILE A 131 5.05 -16.07 -27.62
CA ILE A 131 5.23 -15.38 -26.33
C ILE A 131 3.89 -15.07 -25.66
N TYR A 132 2.89 -14.64 -26.42
CA TYR A 132 1.54 -14.41 -25.90
C TYR A 132 0.93 -15.69 -25.30
N SER A 133 1.20 -16.87 -25.89
CA SER A 133 0.73 -18.14 -25.33
C SER A 133 1.22 -18.38 -23.89
N LYS A 134 2.42 -17.90 -23.54
CA LYS A 134 2.97 -18.01 -22.18
C LYS A 134 2.22 -17.18 -21.15
N PHE A 135 1.58 -16.08 -21.55
CA PHE A 135 0.73 -15.32 -20.64
C PHE A 135 -0.44 -16.17 -20.13
N PHE A 136 -0.92 -17.15 -20.90
CA PHE A 136 -1.92 -18.10 -20.39
C PHE A 136 -1.29 -19.14 -19.46
N ALA A 137 -0.12 -19.71 -19.84
CA ALA A 137 0.58 -20.73 -19.05
C ALA A 137 0.97 -20.23 -17.65
N TYR A 138 1.40 -18.97 -17.53
CA TYR A 138 1.80 -18.34 -16.28
C TYR A 138 0.68 -17.50 -15.64
N ASN A 139 -0.59 -17.73 -16.00
CA ASN A 139 -1.73 -17.01 -15.41
C ASN A 139 -1.52 -15.47 -15.39
N LYS A 140 -1.04 -14.92 -16.50
CA LYS A 140 -0.66 -13.52 -16.77
C LYS A 140 0.40 -12.90 -15.87
N ASP A 141 1.19 -13.73 -15.16
CA ASP A 141 2.37 -13.27 -14.45
C ASP A 141 3.47 -12.90 -15.45
N THR A 142 3.64 -11.59 -15.68
CA THR A 142 4.61 -11.12 -16.66
C THR A 142 6.04 -11.20 -16.17
N SER A 143 6.29 -11.15 -14.85
CA SER A 143 7.65 -11.39 -14.32
C SER A 143 8.07 -12.84 -14.58
N ALA A 144 7.16 -13.80 -14.38
CA ALA A 144 7.38 -15.20 -14.69
C ALA A 144 7.58 -15.44 -16.19
N VAL A 145 6.75 -14.85 -17.05
CA VAL A 145 6.94 -14.94 -18.51
C VAL A 145 8.30 -14.37 -18.91
N THR A 146 8.68 -13.21 -18.39
CA THR A 146 9.96 -12.55 -18.71
C THR A 146 11.14 -13.40 -18.26
N TYR A 147 11.06 -13.97 -17.07
CA TYR A 147 12.09 -14.87 -16.55
C TYR A 147 12.26 -16.09 -17.46
N ASP A 148 11.16 -16.68 -17.91
CA ASP A 148 11.20 -17.88 -18.75
C ASP A 148 11.79 -17.59 -20.16
N ILE A 149 11.46 -16.45 -20.77
CA ILE A 149 12.00 -16.07 -22.09
C ILE A 149 13.42 -15.50 -22.04
N ASP A 150 13.84 -14.92 -20.91
CA ASP A 150 15.14 -14.24 -20.77
C ASP A 150 16.21 -15.14 -20.15
N ILE A 151 15.86 -16.01 -19.20
CA ILE A 151 16.81 -16.86 -18.48
C ILE A 151 16.73 -18.30 -18.95
N ASN A 152 15.53 -18.88 -18.98
CA ASN A 152 15.35 -20.26 -19.41
C ASN A 152 15.38 -20.40 -20.94
N CYS A 153 15.37 -19.29 -21.68
CA CYS A 153 15.33 -19.26 -23.13
C CYS A 153 14.23 -20.14 -23.72
N SER A 154 13.05 -20.12 -23.11
CA SER A 154 11.89 -20.87 -23.57
C SER A 154 10.90 -19.90 -24.22
N PRO A 155 10.48 -20.10 -25.49
CA PRO A 155 10.91 -21.17 -26.41
C PRO A 155 12.30 -20.93 -27.02
N SER A 156 12.81 -19.70 -26.99
CA SER A 156 14.17 -19.35 -27.42
C SER A 156 14.71 -18.18 -26.60
N CYS A 157 16.03 -17.99 -26.63
CA CYS A 157 16.63 -16.77 -26.08
C CYS A 157 16.27 -15.55 -26.92
N SER A 158 16.41 -14.37 -26.32
CA SER A 158 16.45 -13.13 -27.10
C SER A 158 17.63 -13.16 -28.08
N ARG A 159 17.62 -12.27 -29.08
CA ARG A 159 18.75 -12.06 -30.00
C ARG A 159 20.05 -11.64 -29.29
N PHE A 160 19.97 -11.21 -28.04
CA PHE A 160 21.11 -10.85 -27.21
C PHE A 160 21.64 -12.01 -26.36
N GLY A 161 20.99 -13.18 -26.42
CA GLY A 161 21.27 -14.33 -25.55
C GLY A 161 20.45 -14.31 -24.26
N PRO A 162 20.78 -15.19 -23.30
CA PRO A 162 20.17 -15.20 -21.98
C PRO A 162 20.61 -13.99 -21.14
N PHE A 163 19.83 -13.63 -20.12
CA PHE A 163 20.12 -12.53 -19.19
C PHE A 163 20.22 -11.15 -19.88
N ALA A 164 19.40 -10.93 -20.93
CA ALA A 164 19.32 -9.63 -21.59
C ALA A 164 18.52 -8.61 -20.77
N MET A 165 17.63 -9.08 -19.89
CA MET A 165 16.78 -8.23 -19.05
C MET A 165 17.05 -8.40 -17.55
N PHE A 166 17.25 -9.63 -17.09
CA PHE A 166 17.58 -9.97 -15.72
C PHE A 166 19.09 -9.99 -15.49
N ASN A 167 19.49 -9.77 -14.24
CA ASN A 167 20.88 -9.90 -13.84
C ASN A 167 21.28 -11.40 -13.73
N GLU A 168 22.47 -11.75 -14.23
CA GLU A 168 22.97 -13.13 -14.21
C GLU A 168 23.47 -13.62 -12.83
N GLN A 169 23.86 -12.69 -11.95
CA GLN A 169 24.39 -12.99 -10.62
C GLN A 169 23.30 -12.98 -9.54
N VAL A 170 22.30 -12.11 -9.66
CA VAL A 170 21.29 -11.88 -8.61
C VAL A 170 19.87 -11.91 -9.15
N ALA A 171 19.01 -12.73 -8.53
CA ALA A 171 17.57 -12.76 -8.85
C ALA A 171 16.83 -11.59 -8.19
N THR A 172 17.21 -11.27 -6.95
CA THR A 172 16.71 -10.09 -6.23
C THR A 172 17.86 -9.45 -5.47
N TYR A 173 17.88 -8.12 -5.46
CA TYR A 173 18.84 -7.30 -4.74
C TYR A 173 18.07 -6.30 -3.88
N ASN A 174 17.68 -6.71 -2.68
CA ASN A 174 16.92 -5.86 -1.77
C ASN A 174 17.85 -4.85 -1.09
N ALA A 175 17.83 -3.60 -1.52
CA ALA A 175 18.62 -2.53 -0.93
C ALA A 175 17.75 -1.57 -0.11
N TYR A 176 18.24 -1.22 1.08
CA TYR A 176 17.74 -0.03 1.77
C TYR A 176 18.27 1.22 1.10
N THR A 177 17.35 2.10 0.71
CA THR A 177 17.58 3.40 0.07
C THR A 177 16.96 4.52 0.90
N THR A 178 17.28 5.77 0.61
CA THR A 178 16.73 6.96 1.32
C THR A 178 15.84 7.80 0.42
N ASP A 179 14.99 7.12 -0.35
CA ASP A 179 14.04 7.75 -1.27
C ASP A 179 12.68 8.04 -0.62
N GLY A 180 12.48 7.59 0.61
CA GLY A 180 11.22 7.68 1.34
C GLY A 180 10.78 9.11 1.61
N ARG A 181 9.51 9.36 1.33
CA ARG A 181 8.84 10.66 1.54
C ARG A 181 7.48 10.42 2.18
N GLY A 182 7.18 11.23 3.19
CA GLY A 182 5.89 11.24 3.87
C GLY A 182 5.42 12.67 4.11
N ASN A 183 4.11 12.90 4.05
CA ASN A 183 3.50 14.19 4.34
C ASN A 183 2.25 13.95 5.17
N TYR A 184 2.25 14.48 6.39
CA TYR A 184 1.13 14.45 7.31
C TYR A 184 0.68 15.89 7.57
N HIS A 185 -0.63 16.13 7.48
CA HIS A 185 -1.25 17.39 7.84
C HIS A 185 -2.49 17.12 8.68
N ALA A 186 -2.67 17.86 9.76
CA ALA A 186 -3.81 17.74 10.64
C ALA A 186 -4.31 19.08 11.15
N MET A 187 -5.62 19.17 11.30
CA MET A 187 -6.31 20.19 12.06
C MET A 187 -6.89 19.55 13.31
N GLN A 188 -6.54 20.09 14.47
CA GLN A 188 -6.93 19.62 15.79
C GLN A 188 -7.79 20.68 16.46
N TRP A 189 -8.88 20.24 17.06
CA TRP A 189 -9.80 21.07 17.82
C TRP A 189 -9.88 20.53 19.22
N THR A 190 -9.73 21.40 20.21
CA THR A 190 -9.93 21.07 21.61
C THR A 190 -10.98 22.03 22.16
N VAL A 191 -12.06 21.47 22.70
CA VAL A 191 -13.12 22.21 23.38
C VAL A 191 -13.16 21.72 24.82
N ARG A 192 -12.99 22.64 25.77
CA ARG A 192 -13.13 22.35 27.20
C ARG A 192 -14.22 23.22 27.77
N LYS A 193 -15.10 22.63 28.58
CA LYS A 193 -16.17 23.35 29.26
C LYS A 193 -16.16 22.99 30.75
N ARG A 194 -16.13 24.03 31.58
CA ARG A 194 -16.30 23.95 33.03
C ARG A 194 -17.48 24.83 33.43
N LEU A 195 -18.62 24.22 33.79
CA LEU A 195 -19.77 24.94 34.34
C LEU A 195 -19.75 24.79 35.86
N GLY A 196 -19.16 25.78 36.54
CA GLY A 196 -19.01 25.75 38.00
C GLY A 196 -18.31 24.49 38.48
N ASN A 197 -18.87 23.86 39.51
CA ASN A 197 -18.40 22.58 40.03
C ASN A 197 -19.14 21.37 39.44
N ASP A 198 -20.20 21.59 38.66
CA ASP A 198 -21.15 20.54 38.32
C ASP A 198 -20.81 19.82 37.01
N LEU A 199 -20.25 20.50 36.01
CA LEU A 199 -19.92 19.88 34.72
C LEU A 199 -18.48 20.17 34.29
N ARG A 200 -17.76 19.11 33.97
CA ARG A 200 -16.48 19.15 33.26
C ARG A 200 -16.63 18.34 31.97
N PHE A 201 -16.33 18.96 30.83
CA PHE A 201 -16.40 18.34 29.53
C PHE A 201 -15.16 18.69 28.71
N ASP A 202 -14.55 17.68 28.11
CA ASP A 202 -13.41 17.78 27.22
C ASP A 202 -13.75 17.06 25.92
N PHE A 203 -13.55 17.74 24.79
CA PHE A 203 -13.75 17.18 23.47
C PHE A 203 -12.55 17.51 22.60
N ASN A 204 -11.99 16.50 21.95
CA ASN A 204 -10.92 16.65 20.99
C ASN A 204 -11.33 16.04 19.65
N TYR A 205 -11.07 16.76 18.58
CA TYR A 205 -11.32 16.30 17.22
C TYR A 205 -10.10 16.57 16.35
N THR A 206 -9.62 15.54 15.66
CA THR A 206 -8.53 15.62 14.69
C THR A 206 -9.07 15.27 13.32
N TRP A 207 -8.91 16.20 12.37
CA TRP A 207 -9.07 15.94 10.95
C TRP A 207 -7.68 15.91 10.33
N SER A 208 -7.27 14.77 9.76
CA SER A 208 -5.92 14.59 9.25
C SER A 208 -5.84 13.90 7.90
N LYS A 209 -4.68 14.01 7.26
CA LYS A 209 -4.32 13.28 6.05
C LYS A 209 -2.84 12.97 6.06
N SER A 210 -2.49 11.72 5.86
CA SER A 210 -1.13 11.19 5.76
C SER A 210 -0.93 10.51 4.41
N ILE A 211 0.13 10.89 3.70
CA ILE A 211 0.49 10.33 2.39
C ILE A 211 1.97 9.99 2.39
N ASP A 212 2.32 8.79 1.98
CA ASP A 212 3.71 8.33 1.84
C ASP A 212 3.89 7.34 0.67
N LEU A 213 5.15 6.95 0.45
CA LEU A 213 5.54 5.92 -0.53
C LEU A 213 5.46 4.51 0.06
N ASN A 214 5.66 4.38 1.37
CA ASN A 214 5.55 3.14 2.09
C ASN A 214 5.33 3.47 3.57
N SER A 215 4.50 2.70 4.23
CA SER A 215 4.38 2.71 5.67
C SER A 215 4.06 1.30 6.12
N ASN A 216 4.39 0.98 7.35
CA ASN A 216 3.94 -0.26 7.94
C ASN A 216 3.76 -0.06 9.45
N THR A 217 2.63 -0.51 9.98
CA THR A 217 2.30 -0.48 11.41
C THR A 217 2.92 -1.65 12.19
N ALA A 218 3.41 -2.70 11.51
CA ALA A 218 4.07 -3.86 12.09
C ALA A 218 5.06 -4.52 11.11
N ARG A 219 6.38 -4.29 11.30
CA ARG A 219 7.55 -5.08 10.85
C ARG A 219 7.36 -6.03 9.64
N THR A 220 6.73 -5.59 8.55
CA THR A 220 6.72 -6.35 7.30
C THR A 220 7.63 -5.61 6.35
N TYR A 221 8.69 -6.31 5.95
CA TYR A 221 9.73 -5.86 5.05
C TYR A 221 9.16 -5.71 3.64
N GLY A 222 8.37 -4.65 3.42
CA GLY A 222 7.76 -4.35 2.14
C GLY A 222 8.80 -3.74 1.20
N VAL A 223 9.31 -4.55 0.28
CA VAL A 223 10.05 -4.07 -0.89
C VAL A 223 9.06 -3.28 -1.76
N LEU A 224 9.47 -2.16 -2.34
CA LEU A 224 8.61 -1.45 -3.29
C LEU A 224 8.30 -2.34 -4.51
N PRO A 225 7.03 -2.44 -4.96
CA PRO A 225 6.69 -3.26 -6.12
C PRO A 225 7.37 -2.81 -7.42
N HIS A 226 7.60 -1.49 -7.56
CA HIS A 226 8.27 -0.91 -8.72
C HIS A 226 9.51 -0.11 -8.28
N SER A 227 10.67 -0.73 -8.41
CA SER A 227 11.93 -0.10 -8.01
C SER A 227 12.35 1.03 -8.93
N TRP A 228 12.03 1.01 -10.23
CA TRP A 228 12.46 2.06 -11.16
C TRP A 228 11.71 3.39 -10.99
N ASP A 229 10.45 3.36 -10.55
CA ASP A 229 9.68 4.55 -10.18
C ASP A 229 9.02 4.41 -8.79
N PRO A 230 9.76 4.73 -7.71
CA PRO A 230 9.23 4.67 -6.35
C PRO A 230 8.03 5.58 -6.07
N ASN A 231 7.80 6.62 -6.89
CA ASN A 231 6.72 7.58 -6.64
C ASN A 231 5.36 7.08 -7.13
N GLU A 232 5.34 6.05 -7.97
CA GLU A 232 4.11 5.51 -8.54
C GLU A 232 3.14 4.99 -7.46
N ILE A 233 3.67 4.36 -6.40
CA ILE A 233 2.87 3.79 -5.31
C ILE A 233 2.42 4.83 -4.26
N ARG A 234 2.72 6.11 -4.47
CA ARG A 234 2.41 7.18 -3.51
C ARG A 234 0.91 7.21 -3.23
N GLY A 235 0.55 6.95 -1.98
CA GLY A 235 -0.84 6.79 -1.54
C GLY A 235 -1.04 7.21 -0.10
N LEU A 236 -2.27 7.07 0.40
CA LEU A 236 -2.54 7.28 1.83
C LEU A 236 -1.64 6.35 2.66
N SER A 237 -1.14 6.82 3.80
CA SER A 237 -0.37 5.98 4.74
C SER A 237 -1.26 4.88 5.33
N ASP A 238 -0.72 3.71 5.63
CA ASP A 238 -1.45 2.57 6.21
C ASP A 238 -2.09 2.92 7.57
N TYR A 239 -1.50 3.88 8.28
CA TYR A 239 -1.97 4.40 9.56
C TYR A 239 -2.78 5.70 9.44
N ASP A 240 -3.22 6.08 8.23
CA ASP A 240 -4.00 7.30 8.03
C ASP A 240 -5.41 7.20 8.61
N VAL A 241 -5.69 8.05 9.58
CA VAL A 241 -6.99 8.21 10.23
C VAL A 241 -7.52 9.60 9.92
N THR A 242 -8.45 9.69 8.95
CA THR A 242 -8.96 10.99 8.49
C THR A 242 -9.66 11.76 9.59
N HIS A 243 -10.51 11.09 10.37
CA HIS A 243 -11.24 11.68 11.47
C HIS A 243 -10.98 10.89 12.75
N ALA A 244 -10.61 11.57 13.83
CA ALA A 244 -10.52 10.97 15.15
C ALA A 244 -11.12 11.93 16.19
N ALA A 245 -12.10 11.47 16.93
CA ALA A 245 -12.81 12.24 17.93
C ALA A 245 -12.74 11.51 19.27
N ASN A 246 -12.48 12.23 20.35
CA ASN A 246 -12.64 11.73 21.70
C ASN A 246 -13.36 12.77 22.55
N ALA A 247 -14.20 12.29 23.46
CA ALA A 247 -14.91 13.11 24.41
C ALA A 247 -14.83 12.47 25.80
N PHE A 248 -14.73 13.31 26.82
CA PHE A 248 -14.82 12.92 28.21
C PHE A 248 -15.69 13.92 28.95
N ALA A 249 -16.60 13.41 29.77
CA ALA A 249 -17.49 14.23 30.56
C ALA A 249 -17.62 13.68 31.98
N ILE A 250 -17.61 14.58 32.95
CA ILE A 250 -18.00 14.34 34.33
C ILE A 250 -19.11 15.33 34.65
N TRP A 251 -20.28 14.82 35.01
CA TRP A 251 -21.43 15.60 35.43
C TRP A 251 -21.86 15.19 36.83
N GLU A 252 -21.68 16.08 37.80
CA GLU A 252 -22.35 15.96 39.10
C GLU A 252 -23.83 16.28 38.89
N LEU A 253 -24.69 15.28 39.13
CA LEU A 253 -26.11 15.48 38.99
C LEU A 253 -26.56 16.59 39.96
N PRO A 254 -27.40 17.53 39.52
CA PRO A 254 -27.83 18.66 40.33
C PRO A 254 -28.87 18.25 41.40
N VAL A 255 -28.72 17.07 42.01
CA VAL A 255 -29.65 16.46 42.96
C VAL A 255 -28.93 16.22 44.30
N GLY A 256 -29.57 16.64 45.39
CA GLY A 256 -29.07 16.45 46.76
C GLY A 256 -28.80 17.75 47.50
N LYS A 257 -28.28 17.63 48.72
CA LYS A 257 -28.12 18.74 49.67
C LYS A 257 -27.36 19.92 49.06
N GLY A 258 -27.99 21.11 49.03
CA GLY A 258 -27.37 22.33 48.49
C GLY A 258 -27.27 22.41 46.96
N LYS A 259 -27.84 21.46 46.22
CA LYS A 259 -27.94 21.50 44.74
C LYS A 259 -29.32 21.98 44.28
N ARG A 260 -29.48 22.21 42.97
CA ARG A 260 -30.68 22.80 42.35
C ARG A 260 -31.96 21.99 42.57
N PHE A 261 -31.87 20.66 42.59
CA PHE A 261 -33.00 19.76 42.78
C PHE A 261 -32.84 18.98 44.09
N LEU A 262 -33.95 18.74 44.79
CA LEU A 262 -33.98 18.01 46.07
C LEU A 262 -33.03 18.59 47.16
N GLY A 263 -32.71 19.89 47.07
CA GLY A 263 -31.76 20.58 47.95
C GLY A 263 -32.13 20.59 49.44
N SER A 264 -33.42 20.51 49.75
CA SER A 264 -34.00 20.49 51.10
C SER A 264 -34.69 19.17 51.45
N ALA A 265 -34.48 18.11 50.66
CA ALA A 265 -35.16 16.83 50.89
C ALA A 265 -34.79 16.19 52.24
N PRO A 266 -35.66 15.33 52.83
CA PRO A 266 -35.36 14.62 54.08
C PRO A 266 -34.09 13.77 54.00
N GLY A 267 -33.43 13.50 55.14
CA GLY A 267 -32.14 12.82 55.20
C GLY A 267 -32.08 11.48 54.45
N VAL A 268 -33.16 10.69 54.46
CA VAL A 268 -33.27 9.44 53.70
C VAL A 268 -33.24 9.67 52.19
N VAL A 269 -33.93 10.70 51.70
CA VAL A 269 -33.94 11.04 50.27
C VAL A 269 -32.58 11.58 49.84
N GLN A 270 -31.89 12.34 50.70
CA GLN A 270 -30.53 12.80 50.44
C GLN A 270 -29.51 11.66 50.40
N ALA A 271 -29.67 10.66 51.28
CA ALA A 271 -28.78 9.50 51.32
C ALA A 271 -28.88 8.62 50.06
N ILE A 272 -30.05 8.58 49.42
CA ILE A 272 -30.31 7.75 48.24
C ILE A 272 -30.08 8.52 46.93
N LEU A 273 -30.54 9.77 46.85
CA LEU A 273 -30.57 10.54 45.59
C LEU A 273 -29.54 11.68 45.54
N GLY A 274 -28.79 11.92 46.61
CA GLY A 274 -27.78 12.97 46.66
C GLY A 274 -26.39 12.53 46.20
N GLY A 275 -25.65 13.45 45.58
CA GLY A 275 -24.20 13.28 45.34
C GLY A 275 -23.82 12.37 44.16
N TRP A 276 -24.79 11.97 43.34
CA TRP A 276 -24.51 11.17 42.15
C TRP A 276 -23.65 11.92 41.13
N GLN A 277 -22.68 11.20 40.58
CA GLN A 277 -21.82 11.68 39.51
C GLN A 277 -21.93 10.71 38.33
N LEU A 278 -22.19 11.26 37.15
CA LEU A 278 -22.15 10.53 35.89
C LEU A 278 -20.82 10.84 35.20
N SER A 279 -20.08 9.81 34.81
CA SER A 279 -18.91 9.96 33.97
C SER A 279 -19.08 9.15 32.69
N GLY A 280 -18.56 9.69 31.60
CA GLY A 280 -18.65 9.09 30.28
C GLY A 280 -17.41 9.39 29.46
N SER A 281 -16.96 8.40 28.69
CA SER A 281 -15.94 8.58 27.67
C SER A 281 -16.46 8.06 26.34
N TRP A 282 -16.04 8.70 25.26
CA TRP A 282 -16.43 8.34 23.91
C TRP A 282 -15.23 8.51 22.99
N PHE A 283 -15.02 7.54 22.11
CA PHE A 283 -13.99 7.58 21.08
C PHE A 283 -14.60 7.09 19.77
N GLN A 284 -14.31 7.79 18.68
CA GLN A 284 -14.64 7.37 17.34
C GLN A 284 -13.52 7.78 16.39
N SER A 285 -13.18 6.91 15.45
CA SER A 285 -12.27 7.23 14.36
C SER A 285 -12.83 6.75 13.03
N SER A 286 -12.34 7.33 11.93
CA SER A 286 -12.43 6.68 10.63
C SER A 286 -11.77 5.31 10.71
N GLY A 287 -12.31 4.34 9.97
CA GLY A 287 -11.69 3.02 9.90
C GLY A 287 -10.37 3.05 9.13
N LEU A 288 -9.67 1.93 9.27
CA LEU A 288 -8.36 1.71 8.67
C LEU A 288 -8.48 1.52 7.17
N LEU A 289 -7.35 1.73 6.51
CA LEU A 289 -7.23 1.60 5.07
C LEU A 289 -7.01 0.15 4.66
N GLY A 290 -7.46 -0.15 3.46
CA GLY A 290 -7.20 -1.40 2.78
C GLY A 290 -6.94 -1.17 1.30
N ALA A 291 -6.47 -2.21 0.63
CA ALA A 291 -6.29 -2.22 -0.81
C ALA A 291 -6.75 -3.57 -1.36
N ALA A 292 -7.25 -3.58 -2.59
CA ALA A 292 -7.56 -4.82 -3.27
C ALA A 292 -6.25 -5.53 -3.63
N SER A 293 -6.18 -6.84 -3.36
CA SER A 293 -5.04 -7.66 -3.76
C SER A 293 -5.05 -7.90 -5.27
N ASN A 294 -3.87 -7.85 -5.92
CA ASN A 294 -3.71 -8.25 -7.31
C ASN A 294 -3.73 -9.78 -7.52
N GLY A 295 -3.92 -10.55 -6.43
CA GLY A 295 -3.82 -12.00 -6.43
C GLY A 295 -2.36 -12.48 -6.52
N ALA A 296 -2.17 -13.77 -6.82
CA ALA A 296 -0.85 -14.37 -7.04
C ALA A 296 -0.35 -14.08 -8.47
N VAL A 297 -0.10 -12.79 -8.76
CA VAL A 297 0.40 -12.31 -10.06
C VAL A 297 1.41 -11.19 -9.84
N TRP A 298 2.58 -11.30 -10.47
CA TRP A 298 3.68 -10.34 -10.36
C TRP A 298 3.91 -9.58 -11.67
N PRO A 299 3.15 -8.51 -11.96
CA PRO A 299 3.26 -7.80 -13.23
C PRO A 299 4.50 -6.90 -13.35
N THR A 300 5.25 -6.69 -12.27
CA THR A 300 6.34 -5.70 -12.25
C THR A 300 7.64 -6.24 -11.68
N SER A 301 7.62 -6.85 -10.50
CA SER A 301 8.82 -7.39 -9.86
C SER A 301 8.53 -8.73 -9.19
N TRP A 302 9.59 -9.50 -8.90
CA TRP A 302 9.54 -10.70 -8.04
C TRP A 302 9.32 -10.39 -6.55
N GLY A 303 9.25 -9.11 -6.17
CA GLY A 303 9.01 -8.65 -4.81
C GLY A 303 7.57 -8.93 -4.31
N PRO A 304 7.06 -8.17 -3.33
CA PRO A 304 5.66 -8.31 -2.94
C PRO A 304 4.77 -7.98 -4.13
N ALA A 305 3.78 -8.83 -4.39
CA ALA A 305 2.81 -8.60 -5.45
C ALA A 305 2.17 -7.20 -5.26
N PRO A 306 2.06 -6.40 -6.33
CA PRO A 306 1.44 -5.09 -6.24
C PRO A 306 -0.03 -5.20 -5.82
N TYR A 307 -0.64 -4.08 -5.46
CA TYR A 307 -2.10 -4.02 -5.28
C TYR A 307 -2.80 -4.11 -6.64
N ALA A 308 -4.08 -4.45 -6.65
CA ALA A 308 -4.90 -4.30 -7.86
C ALA A 308 -5.05 -2.81 -8.19
N THR A 309 -5.24 -2.48 -9.47
CA THR A 309 -5.46 -1.10 -9.92
C THR A 309 -6.93 -0.75 -9.76
N GLN A 310 -7.22 0.30 -9.00
CA GLN A 310 -8.57 0.85 -8.88
C GLN A 310 -8.90 1.67 -10.12
N ILE A 311 -9.87 1.20 -10.91
CA ILE A 311 -10.33 1.88 -12.12
C ILE A 311 -11.57 2.75 -11.91
N SER A 312 -12.30 2.54 -10.80
CA SER A 312 -13.42 3.39 -10.39
C SER A 312 -13.59 3.36 -8.87
N ARG A 313 -14.38 4.30 -8.31
CA ARG A 313 -14.66 4.32 -6.87
C ARG A 313 -15.77 3.31 -6.54
N PRO A 314 -15.51 2.23 -5.78
CA PRO A 314 -16.54 1.29 -5.39
C PRO A 314 -17.45 1.90 -4.33
N VAL A 315 -18.70 1.44 -4.29
CA VAL A 315 -19.62 1.72 -3.19
C VAL A 315 -19.15 0.97 -1.94
N GLN A 316 -18.88 1.70 -0.86
CA GLN A 316 -18.40 1.14 0.42
C GLN A 316 -19.39 1.45 1.53
N ARG A 317 -19.71 0.44 2.36
CA ARG A 317 -20.57 0.57 3.55
C ARG A 317 -20.41 -0.66 4.45
N THR A 318 -20.47 -0.48 5.78
CA THR A 318 -20.56 -1.60 6.73
C THR A 318 -21.75 -2.48 6.38
N THR A 319 -21.47 -3.66 5.81
CA THR A 319 -22.50 -4.62 5.44
C THR A 319 -22.23 -5.90 6.19
N LYS A 320 -23.09 -6.24 7.16
CA LYS A 320 -22.90 -7.43 8.01
C LYS A 320 -23.12 -8.75 7.26
N ASN A 321 -24.00 -8.74 6.25
CA ASN A 321 -24.45 -9.92 5.51
C ASN A 321 -24.46 -9.62 4.00
N ALA A 322 -23.31 -9.23 3.45
CA ALA A 322 -23.18 -9.07 2.00
C ALA A 322 -23.25 -10.44 1.31
N PRO A 323 -23.84 -10.53 0.11
CA PRO A 323 -23.84 -11.77 -0.67
C PRO A 323 -22.40 -12.20 -0.97
N ALA A 324 -22.12 -13.50 -0.94
CA ALA A 324 -20.81 -14.01 -1.30
C ALA A 324 -20.63 -14.02 -2.83
N VAL A 325 -19.41 -13.70 -3.30
CA VAL A 325 -19.02 -14.01 -4.69
C VAL A 325 -18.90 -15.53 -4.87
N ILE A 326 -18.36 -16.22 -3.85
CA ILE A 326 -18.24 -17.68 -3.76
C ILE A 326 -18.42 -18.04 -2.28
N GLY A 327 -19.25 -19.03 -1.96
CA GLY A 327 -19.46 -19.53 -0.60
C GLY A 327 -20.57 -18.81 0.17
N GLU A 328 -20.37 -18.60 1.47
CA GLU A 328 -21.39 -18.09 2.38
C GLU A 328 -21.31 -16.56 2.56
N SER A 329 -22.48 -15.93 2.63
CA SER A 329 -22.63 -14.49 2.89
C SER A 329 -22.02 -14.10 4.24
N GLY A 330 -21.57 -12.86 4.36
CA GLY A 330 -20.97 -12.38 5.61
C GLY A 330 -20.54 -10.92 5.59
N PRO A 331 -19.77 -10.49 6.60
CA PRO A 331 -19.30 -9.12 6.69
C PRO A 331 -18.44 -8.74 5.48
N ASN A 332 -18.78 -7.63 4.82
CA ASN A 332 -18.03 -7.12 3.67
C ASN A 332 -18.08 -5.59 3.61
N ILE A 333 -17.02 -5.01 3.06
CA ILE A 333 -16.91 -3.57 2.78
C ILE A 333 -17.77 -3.16 1.57
N PHE A 334 -18.03 -4.10 0.66
CA PHE A 334 -18.88 -3.93 -0.50
C PHE A 334 -20.28 -4.50 -0.21
N PRO A 335 -21.35 -3.70 -0.30
CA PRO A 335 -22.72 -4.20 -0.21
C PRO A 335 -23.04 -5.26 -1.27
N ASP A 336 -22.47 -5.09 -2.46
CA ASP A 336 -22.46 -6.06 -3.56
C ASP A 336 -21.00 -6.32 -3.96
N PRO A 337 -20.41 -7.46 -3.52
CA PRO A 337 -19.03 -7.78 -3.86
C PRO A 337 -18.77 -8.03 -5.35
N VAL A 338 -19.78 -8.39 -6.14
CA VAL A 338 -19.64 -8.58 -7.60
C VAL A 338 -19.45 -7.22 -8.27
N GLU A 339 -20.26 -6.23 -7.91
CA GLU A 339 -20.10 -4.84 -8.39
C GLU A 339 -18.82 -4.20 -7.83
N GLY A 340 -18.49 -4.46 -6.56
CA GLY A 340 -17.25 -4.00 -5.94
C GLY A 340 -16.02 -4.46 -6.71
N ARG A 341 -15.99 -5.72 -7.15
CA ARG A 341 -14.91 -6.29 -7.97
C ARG A 341 -14.71 -5.57 -9.30
N LYS A 342 -15.78 -5.10 -9.95
CA LYS A 342 -15.69 -4.36 -11.23
C LYS A 342 -14.98 -3.01 -11.09
N SER A 343 -14.78 -2.52 -9.87
CA SER A 343 -14.02 -1.29 -9.61
C SER A 343 -12.50 -1.48 -9.64
N PHE A 344 -12.04 -2.73 -9.82
CA PHE A 344 -10.63 -3.10 -9.80
C PHE A 344 -10.26 -3.94 -11.01
N GLU A 345 -9.05 -3.73 -11.50
CA GLU A 345 -8.42 -4.55 -12.53
C GLU A 345 -7.07 -5.06 -12.04
N PHE A 346 -6.56 -6.08 -12.73
CA PHE A 346 -5.16 -6.45 -12.58
C PHE A 346 -4.26 -5.25 -12.84
N THR A 347 -3.15 -5.17 -12.14
CA THR A 347 -2.20 -4.09 -12.35
C THR A 347 -1.46 -4.28 -13.67
N LEU A 348 -1.23 -3.16 -14.36
CA LEU A 348 -0.48 -3.15 -15.61
C LEU A 348 0.97 -3.56 -15.38
N VAL A 349 1.60 -4.08 -16.43
CA VAL A 349 3.04 -4.38 -16.40
C VAL A 349 3.82 -3.10 -16.13
N GLY A 350 4.81 -3.17 -15.23
CA GLY A 350 5.59 -2.00 -14.85
C GLY A 350 4.80 -1.00 -14.00
N SER A 351 3.76 -1.46 -13.28
CA SER A 351 2.97 -0.64 -12.38
C SER A 351 2.86 -1.20 -10.95
N SER A 352 2.56 -0.30 -10.01
CA SER A 352 2.49 -0.61 -8.56
C SER A 352 1.07 -0.86 -8.03
N GLY A 353 0.04 -0.57 -8.83
CA GLY A 353 -1.36 -0.68 -8.44
C GLY A 353 -1.83 0.46 -7.54
N SER A 354 -3.03 0.31 -6.96
CA SER A 354 -3.65 1.34 -6.13
C SER A 354 -3.51 1.01 -4.64
N ARG A 355 -2.57 1.70 -3.99
CA ARG A 355 -2.34 1.56 -2.55
C ARG A 355 -3.40 2.29 -1.72
N ASN A 356 -3.89 1.63 -0.68
CA ASN A 356 -4.81 2.19 0.33
C ASN A 356 -6.03 2.91 -0.27
N SER A 357 -6.61 2.28 -1.31
CA SER A 357 -7.76 2.79 -2.06
C SER A 357 -9.12 2.55 -1.39
N LEU A 358 -9.17 1.68 -0.38
CA LEU A 358 -10.37 1.31 0.36
C LEU A 358 -10.27 1.80 1.80
N ARG A 359 -11.41 2.12 2.41
CA ARG A 359 -11.48 2.54 3.81
C ARG A 359 -12.64 1.83 4.49
N GLY A 360 -12.33 1.10 5.56
CA GLY A 360 -13.36 0.58 6.46
C GLY A 360 -14.03 1.72 7.23
N ASP A 361 -15.26 1.50 7.67
CA ASP A 361 -16.03 2.44 8.50
C ASP A 361 -16.09 2.03 9.98
#